data_AF-X1GZW3-F1
#
_entry.id   AF-X1GZW3-F1
#
_cell.length_a   1.000
_cell.length_b   1.000
_cell.length_c   1.000
_cell.angle_alpha   90.00
_cell.angle_beta   90.00
_cell.angle_gamma   90.00
#
_symmetry.space_group_name_H-M   'P 1'
#
loop_
_entity.id
_entity.type
_entity.pdbx_description
1 polymer ?
#
loop_
_entity_poly.entity_id
_entity_poly.type
_entity_poly.pdbx_seq_one_letter_code
_entity_poly.pdbx_strand_id
1 'polypeptide(L)' 'GAENGEVAWDIYLFYGVKDQWIERLPQPIDWVHQLRNSRWASAGRFYQGDQLAQKIDDILEYLLQSM' A
#
# COMPACT_ATOMS: atom_id res chain seq x y z
N GLY A 1 18.28 24.50 0.15
CA GLY A 1 18.16 23.19 -0.53
C GLY A 1 17.07 22.42 0.14
N ALA A 2 16.22 21.73 -0.62
CA ALA A 2 15.12 20.93 -0.07
C ALA A 2 15.69 19.67 0.60
N GLU A 3 15.99 19.74 1.89
CA GLU A 3 16.50 18.62 2.71
C GLU A 3 15.48 18.11 3.73
N ASN A 4 14.17 18.29 3.48
CA ASN A 4 13.12 17.67 4.30
C ASN A 4 12.47 16.50 3.55
N GLY A 5 13.31 15.53 3.14
CA GLY A 5 12.95 14.33 2.38
C GLY A 5 12.17 13.28 3.19
N GLU A 6 11.13 13.69 3.92
CA GLU A 6 10.23 12.80 4.66
C GLU A 6 8.86 12.61 3.97
N VAL A 7 8.83 12.70 2.64
CA VAL A 7 7.57 12.61 1.87
C VAL A 7 7.44 11.23 1.23
N ALA A 8 6.36 10.51 1.56
CA ALA A 8 5.91 9.35 0.79
C ALA A 8 5.45 9.88 -0.56
N TRP A 9 6.17 9.58 -1.62
CA TRP A 9 5.69 9.89 -2.96
C TRP A 9 4.57 8.92 -3.37
N ASP A 10 4.64 7.64 -2.93
CA ASP A 10 3.66 6.61 -3.31
C ASP A 10 3.26 5.70 -2.12
N ILE A 11 1.95 5.64 -1.87
CA ILE A 11 1.28 4.70 -0.95
C ILE A 11 0.21 3.96 -1.74
N TYR A 12 0.19 2.63 -1.63
CA TYR A 12 -0.78 1.78 -2.30
C TYR A 12 -1.73 1.19 -1.26
N LEU A 13 -3.02 1.48 -1.39
CA LEU A 13 -4.09 0.98 -0.52
C LEU A 13 -4.92 -0.04 -1.30
N PHE A 14 -5.13 -1.22 -0.72
CA PHE A 14 -5.89 -2.29 -1.35
C PHE A 14 -7.24 -2.46 -0.66
N TYR A 15 -8.29 -2.58 -1.46
CA TYR A 15 -9.68 -2.73 -0.99
C TYR A 15 -10.27 -4.02 -1.56
N GLY A 16 -11.30 -4.54 -0.90
CA GLY A 16 -12.02 -5.71 -1.39
C GLY A 16 -12.68 -5.43 -2.75
N VAL A 17 -12.81 -6.47 -3.58
CA VAL A 17 -13.41 -6.37 -4.94
C VAL A 17 -14.84 -5.83 -4.91
N LYS A 18 -15.55 -6.02 -3.79
CA LYS A 18 -16.94 -5.59 -3.59
C LYS A 18 -17.06 -4.29 -2.80
N ASP A 19 -15.95 -3.70 -2.35
CA ASP A 19 -15.98 -2.46 -1.56
C ASP A 19 -16.38 -1.29 -2.45
N GLN A 20 -17.37 -0.51 -2.00
CA GLN A 20 -17.86 0.66 -2.71
C GLN A 20 -17.74 1.91 -1.83
N TRP A 21 -17.37 3.02 -2.46
CA TRP A 21 -17.27 4.32 -1.82
C TRP A 21 -18.61 5.01 -1.90
N ILE A 22 -19.51 4.65 -0.99
CA ILE A 22 -20.87 5.23 -0.94
C ILE A 22 -20.87 6.30 0.16
N GLU A 23 -21.34 5.97 1.36
CA GLU A 23 -21.47 6.94 2.46
C GLU A 23 -20.27 6.93 3.41
N ARG A 24 -19.52 5.83 3.45
CA ARG A 24 -18.32 5.68 4.27
C ARG A 24 -17.18 5.12 3.45
N LEU A 25 -16.00 5.70 3.65
CA LEU A 25 -14.75 5.15 3.11
C LEU A 25 -14.55 3.73 3.64
N PRO A 26 -14.41 2.72 2.76
CA PRO A 26 -14.05 1.37 3.18
C PRO A 26 -12.68 1.40 3.86
N GLN A 27 -12.44 0.43 4.74
CA GLN A 27 -11.12 0.23 5.32
C GLN A 27 -10.28 -0.59 4.34
N PRO A 28 -9.04 -0.17 4.03
CA PRO A 28 -8.17 -0.98 3.19
C PRO A 28 -7.88 -2.31 3.89
N ILE A 29 -7.94 -3.39 3.14
CA ILE A 29 -7.63 -4.75 3.63
C ILE A 29 -6.12 -4.93 3.83
N ASP A 30 -5.31 -4.23 3.03
CA ASP A 30 -3.86 -4.19 3.14
C ASP A 30 -3.32 -2.88 2.54
N TRP A 31 -2.06 -2.57 2.81
CA TRP A 31 -1.38 -1.43 2.22
C TRP A 31 0.15 -1.56 2.27
N VAL A 32 0.81 -0.92 1.30
CA VAL A 32 2.28 -0.84 1.21
C VAL A 32 2.73 0.57 0.83
N HIS A 33 3.99 0.89 1.10
CA HIS A 33 4.58 2.19 0.81
C HIS A 33 6.04 2.09 0.36
N GLN A 34 6.55 3.15 -0.26
CA GLN A 34 7.96 3.26 -0.67
C GLN A 34 8.81 4.17 0.22
N LEU A 35 8.32 4.51 1.42
CA LEU A 35 9.11 5.25 2.41
C LEU A 35 10.17 4.40 3.11
N ARG A 36 11.43 4.70 2.81
CA ARG A 36 12.58 4.19 3.56
C ARG A 36 12.83 5.07 4.80
N ASN A 37 13.23 4.45 5.91
CA ASN A 37 13.67 5.15 7.14
C ASN A 37 12.63 6.11 7.75
N SER A 38 11.34 5.83 7.57
CA SER A 38 10.28 6.59 8.24
C SER A 38 10.04 6.06 9.65
N ARG A 39 9.93 6.96 10.64
CA ARG A 39 9.54 6.61 12.01
C ARG A 39 8.03 6.38 12.17
N TRP A 40 7.24 6.90 11.24
CA TRP A 40 5.78 6.88 11.30
C TRP A 40 5.16 5.82 10.38
N ALA A 41 5.91 5.31 9.39
CA ALA A 41 5.48 4.24 8.51
C ALA A 41 6.21 2.93 8.87
N SER A 42 5.46 1.83 8.98
CA SER A 42 6.00 0.54 9.41
C SER A 42 6.99 -0.04 8.39
N ALA A 43 8.19 -0.41 8.83
CA ALA A 43 9.18 -1.09 7.98
C ALA A 43 8.66 -2.40 7.36
N GLY A 44 7.67 -3.07 7.98
CA GLY A 44 7.05 -4.28 7.43
C GLY A 44 6.15 -4.03 6.21
N ARG A 45 5.89 -2.76 5.88
CA ARG A 45 5.07 -2.32 4.74
C ARG A 45 5.88 -1.58 3.69
N PHE A 46 7.20 -1.50 3.88
CA PHE A 46 8.11 -0.88 2.94
C PHE A 46 8.53 -1.87 1.85
N TYR A 47 8.15 -1.59 0.60
CA TYR A 47 8.55 -2.36 -0.57
C TYR A 47 8.98 -1.41 -1.69
N GLN A 48 9.95 -1.82 -2.51
CA GLN A 48 10.45 -1.01 -3.63
C GLN A 48 10.98 -1.90 -4.78
N GLY A 49 11.05 -1.34 -5.99
CA GLY A 49 11.49 -2.07 -7.18
C GLY A 49 10.69 -3.36 -7.41
N ASP A 50 11.38 -4.43 -7.81
CA ASP A 50 10.76 -5.72 -8.10
C ASP A 50 10.02 -6.33 -6.90
N GLN A 51 10.47 -6.03 -5.68
CA GLN A 51 9.79 -6.51 -4.46
C GLN A 51 8.44 -5.84 -4.27
N LEU A 52 8.27 -4.58 -4.69
CA LEU A 52 6.97 -3.92 -4.67
C LEU A 52 6.04 -4.53 -5.72
N ALA A 53 6.53 -4.74 -6.94
CA ALA A 53 5.75 -5.36 -8.01
C ALA A 53 5.23 -6.74 -7.58
N GLN A 54 6.13 -7.62 -7.10
CA GLN A 54 5.74 -8.94 -6.61
C GLN A 54 4.73 -8.85 -5.46
N LYS A 55 4.94 -7.93 -4.51
CA LYS A 55 4.02 -7.79 -3.37
C LYS A 55 2.63 -7.32 -3.80
N ILE A 56 2.54 -6.44 -4.81
CA ILE A 56 1.26 -6.03 -5.41
C ILE A 56 0.58 -7.24 -6.06
N ASP A 57 1.32 -8.01 -6.87
CA ASP A 57 0.77 -9.19 -7.54
C ASP A 57 0.23 -10.23 -6.54
N ASP A 58 0.97 -10.52 -5.47
CA ASP A 58 0.53 -11.44 -4.41
C ASP A 58 -0.77 -10.97 -3.74
N ILE A 59 -0.90 -9.66 -3.46
CA ILE A 59 -2.11 -9.09 -2.84
C ILE A 59 -3.29 -9.16 -3.81
N LEU A 60 -3.06 -8.89 -5.09
CA LEU A 60 -4.09 -8.97 -6.12
C LEU A 60 -4.56 -10.41 -6.33
N GLU A 61 -3.65 -11.39 -6.38
CA GLU A 61 -4.03 -12.80 -6.44
C GLU A 61 -4.91 -13.19 -5.25
N TYR A 62 -4.52 -12.81 -4.03
CA TYR A 62 -5.33 -13.06 -2.83
C TYR A 62 -6.73 -12.44 -2.93
N LEU A 63 -6.82 -11.19 -3.40
CA LEU A 63 -8.09 -10.48 -3.57
C LEU A 63 -9.00 -11.11 -4.62
N LEU A 64 -8.43 -11.66 -5.69
CA LEU A 64 -9.18 -12.28 -6.77
C LEU A 64 -9.59 -13.73 -6.45
N GLN A 65 -8.80 -14.45 -5.64
CA GLN A 65 -9.11 -15.83 -5.22
C GLN A 65 -10.09 -15.90 -4.04
N SER A 66 -10.24 -14.82 -3.26
CA SER A 66 -11.19 -14.73 -2.14
C SER A 66 -12.63 -14.41 -2.57
N MET A 67 -12.95 -14.63 -3.85
CA MET A 67 -14.30 -14.47 -4.43
C MET A 67 -15.17 -15.71 -4.32
#